data_AF-A0A8T5U2C0-F1
#
_entry.id   AF-A0A8T5U2C0-F1
#
_cell.length_a   1.000
_cell.length_b   1.000
_cell.length_c   1.000
_cell.angle_alpha   90.00
_cell.angle_beta   90.00
_cell.angle_gamma   90.00
#
_symmetry.space_group_name_H-M   'P 1'
#
loop_
_entity.id
_entity.type
_entity.pdbx_description
1 polymer ?
#
loop_
_entity_poly.entity_id
_entity_poly.type
_entity_poly.pdbx_seq_one_letter_code
_entity_poly.pdbx_strand_id
1 'polypeptide(L)'
;RINPYLAISTASFLGGIVTWMIINSGNLWVFGILLVVDQTIMLTTGFVMVNVLSRVSIKHRGKIFGLITFLESIGMIVGPFLGGIVWETVSPQAPFFISIIVEWSIIPFFVVGILLLNPYLVETKADKKN
;
A
#
# COMPACT_ATOMS: atom_id res chain seq x y z
N ARG A 1 -9.53 -17.13 -7.08
CA ARG A 1 -9.65 -15.74 -6.59
C ARG A 1 -8.49 -15.50 -5.63
N ILE A 2 -7.70 -14.46 -5.82
CA ILE A 2 -6.63 -14.12 -4.87
C ILE A 2 -7.31 -13.62 -3.59
N ASN A 3 -6.90 -14.15 -2.43
CA ASN A 3 -7.37 -13.66 -1.14
C ASN A 3 -6.75 -12.27 -0.91
N PRO A 4 -7.53 -11.18 -0.90
CA PRO A 4 -6.99 -9.83 -0.80
C PRO A 4 -6.25 -9.59 0.51
N TYR A 5 -6.66 -10.25 1.60
CA TYR A 5 -5.92 -10.23 2.87
C TYR A 5 -4.50 -10.75 2.68
N LEU A 6 -4.38 -11.95 2.11
CA LEU A 6 -3.10 -12.62 1.94
C LEU A 6 -2.20 -11.78 1.02
N ALA A 7 -2.75 -11.32 -0.11
CA ALA A 7 -2.01 -10.53 -1.08
C ALA A 7 -1.42 -9.25 -0.48
N ILE A 8 -2.25 -8.42 0.17
CA ILE A 8 -1.80 -7.13 0.71
C ILE A 8 -0.80 -7.35 1.86
N SER A 9 -1.07 -8.27 2.78
CA SER A 9 -0.15 -8.55 3.89
C SER A 9 1.19 -9.09 3.39
N THR A 10 1.20 -10.01 2.42
CA THR A 10 2.46 -10.51 1.85
C THR A 10 3.21 -9.44 1.09
N ALA A 11 2.50 -8.59 0.33
CA ALA A 11 3.11 -7.54 -0.46
C ALA A 11 3.74 -6.46 0.42
N SER A 12 3.04 -5.97 1.45
CA SER A 12 3.58 -4.98 2.39
C SER A 12 4.73 -5.52 3.24
N PHE A 13 4.71 -6.81 3.59
CA PHE A 13 5.84 -7.42 4.29
C PHE A 13 7.08 -7.50 3.38
N LEU A 14 6.88 -7.94 2.13
CA LEU A 14 7.95 -8.01 1.12
C LEU A 14 8.48 -6.62 0.74
N GLY A 15 7.61 -5.62 0.60
CA GLY A 15 7.99 -4.23 0.30
C GLY A 15 8.92 -3.65 1.36
N GLY A 16 8.60 -3.84 2.64
CA GLY A 16 9.49 -3.41 3.73
C GLY A 16 10.86 -4.13 3.73
N ILE A 17 10.89 -5.42 3.35
CA ILE A 17 12.17 -6.15 3.17
C ILE A 17 12.96 -5.57 2.00
N VAL A 18 12.31 -5.30 0.86
CA VAL A 18 12.95 -4.72 -0.32
C VAL A 18 13.49 -3.33 0.02
N THR A 19 12.71 -2.50 0.70
CA THR A 19 13.16 -1.18 1.19
C THR A 19 14.36 -1.31 2.12
N TRP A 20 14.38 -2.30 3.01
CA TRP A 20 15.56 -2.56 3.85
C TRP A 20 16.80 -2.97 3.02
N MET A 21 16.62 -3.78 1.98
CA MET A 21 17.70 -4.14 1.05
C MET A 21 18.21 -2.92 0.26
N ILE A 22 17.32 -1.98 -0.10
CA ILE A 22 17.68 -0.73 -0.78
C ILE A 22 18.66 0.08 0.09
N ILE A 23 18.35 0.26 1.37
CA ILE A 23 19.18 1.03 2.32
C ILE A 23 20.58 0.43 2.45
N ASN A 24 20.69 -0.90 2.43
CA ASN A 24 21.95 -1.63 2.59
C ASN A 24 22.71 -1.83 1.26
N SER A 25 22.14 -1.40 0.13
CA SER A 25 22.76 -1.60 -1.18
C SER A 25 23.85 -0.55 -1.43
N GLY A 26 25.10 -1.00 -1.55
CA GLY A 26 26.24 -0.16 -1.93
C GLY A 26 26.47 -0.03 -3.44
N ASN A 27 25.74 -0.79 -4.26
CA ASN A 27 25.90 -0.85 -5.71
C ASN A 27 24.70 -0.21 -6.42
N LEU A 28 24.96 0.78 -7.29
CA LEU A 28 23.95 1.55 -8.01
C LEU A 28 23.01 0.68 -8.87
N TRP A 29 23.53 -0.37 -9.50
CA TRP A 29 22.70 -1.28 -10.32
C TRP A 29 21.75 -2.09 -9.45
N VAL A 30 22.23 -2.58 -8.31
CA VAL A 30 21.41 -3.33 -7.35
C VAL A 30 20.33 -2.41 -6.76
N PHE A 31 20.70 -1.18 -6.41
CA PHE A 31 19.76 -0.16 -5.96
C PHE A 31 18.65 0.10 -6.99
N GLY A 32 19.00 0.30 -8.27
CA GLY A 32 18.04 0.55 -9.34
C GLY A 32 17.09 -0.63 -9.57
N ILE A 33 17.59 -1.87 -9.54
CA ILE A 33 16.76 -3.07 -9.67
C ILE A 33 15.81 -3.19 -8.49
N LEU A 34 16.30 -2.99 -7.26
CA LEU A 34 15.46 -3.06 -6.06
C LEU A 34 14.37 -1.98 -6.07
N LEU A 35 14.65 -0.77 -6.56
CA LEU A 35 13.63 0.27 -6.73
C LEU A 35 12.51 -0.14 -7.71
N VAL A 36 12.87 -0.78 -8.83
CA VAL A 36 11.89 -1.27 -9.80
C VAL A 36 11.02 -2.37 -9.19
N VAL A 37 11.64 -3.28 -8.42
CA VAL A 37 10.93 -4.33 -7.68
C VAL A 37 9.96 -3.71 -6.67
N ASP A 38 10.43 -2.77 -5.87
CA ASP A 38 9.63 -2.06 -4.86
C ASP A 38 8.41 -1.36 -5.49
N GLN A 39 8.62 -0.62 -6.58
CA GLN A 39 7.55 0.02 -7.34
C GLN A 39 6.54 -0.98 -7.90
N THR A 40 7.00 -2.14 -8.36
CA THR A 40 6.11 -3.20 -8.88
C THR A 40 5.22 -3.77 -7.77
N ILE A 41 5.75 -3.97 -6.56
CA ILE A 41 4.99 -4.42 -5.38
C ILE A 41 3.92 -3.40 -5.02
N MET A 42 4.30 -2.11 -4.97
CA MET A 42 3.38 -1.01 -4.66
C MET A 42 2.21 -0.96 -5.66
N LEU A 43 2.49 -0.96 -6.96
CA LEU A 43 1.46 -0.91 -8.00
C LEU A 43 0.52 -2.12 -7.96
N THR A 44 1.08 -3.32 -7.77
CA THR A 44 0.30 -4.56 -7.68
C THR A 44 -0.67 -4.51 -6.49
N THR A 45 -0.19 -4.04 -5.33
CA THR A 45 -1.01 -3.89 -4.12
C THR A 45 -2.14 -2.88 -4.34
N GLY A 46 -1.84 -1.75 -5.00
CA GLY A 46 -2.84 -0.75 -5.40
C GLY A 46 -3.95 -1.34 -6.26
N PHE A 47 -3.61 -2.17 -7.26
CA PHE A 47 -4.61 -2.83 -8.11
C PHE A 47 -5.48 -3.82 -7.35
N VAL A 48 -4.92 -4.57 -6.40
CA VAL A 48 -5.69 -5.47 -5.52
C VAL A 48 -6.72 -4.66 -4.70
N MET A 49 -6.31 -3.54 -4.14
CA MET A 49 -7.19 -2.70 -3.31
C MET A 49 -8.30 -2.05 -4.14
N VAL A 50 -7.96 -1.49 -5.30
CA VAL A 50 -8.93 -0.94 -6.26
C VAL A 50 -9.95 -2.00 -6.70
N ASN A 51 -9.49 -3.24 -6.93
CA ASN A 51 -10.37 -4.35 -7.28
C ASN A 51 -11.38 -4.67 -6.16
N VAL A 52 -10.93 -4.73 -4.90
CA VAL A 52 -11.83 -4.94 -3.75
C VAL A 52 -12.84 -3.80 -3.63
N LEU A 53 -12.39 -2.55 -3.67
CA LEU A 53 -13.24 -1.37 -3.49
C LEU A 53 -14.27 -1.23 -4.61
N SER A 54 -13.91 -1.59 -5.84
CA SER A 54 -14.86 -1.61 -6.97
C SER A 54 -16.05 -2.56 -6.75
N ARG A 55 -15.84 -3.64 -5.98
CA ARG A 55 -16.86 -4.64 -5.65
C ARG A 55 -17.68 -4.30 -4.42
N VAL A 56 -17.22 -3.38 -3.57
CA VAL A 56 -18.00 -2.86 -2.44
C VAL A 56 -18.87 -1.66 -2.85
N SER A 57 -18.36 -0.82 -3.74
CA SER A 57 -18.87 0.54 -3.96
C SER A 57 -19.71 0.76 -5.23
N ILE A 58 -20.51 -0.21 -5.69
CA ILE A 58 -21.21 -0.12 -7.00
C ILE A 58 -21.95 1.21 -7.20
N LYS A 59 -22.76 1.64 -6.22
CA LYS A 59 -23.62 2.84 -6.33
C LYS A 59 -22.85 4.16 -6.18
N HIS A 60 -21.76 4.17 -5.43
CA HIS A 60 -21.01 5.39 -5.07
C HIS A 60 -19.54 5.32 -5.50
N ARG A 61 -19.26 4.55 -6.55
CA ARG A 61 -17.90 4.27 -7.04
C ARG A 61 -17.13 5.56 -7.30
N GLY A 62 -17.70 6.50 -8.05
CA GLY A 62 -17.05 7.78 -8.35
C GLY A 62 -16.65 8.58 -7.10
N LYS A 63 -17.48 8.60 -6.05
CA LYS A 63 -17.18 9.30 -4.79
C LYS A 63 -16.06 8.62 -4.02
N ILE A 64 -16.08 7.28 -3.95
CA ILE A 64 -15.06 6.50 -3.23
C ILE A 64 -13.71 6.61 -3.94
N PHE A 65 -13.68 6.48 -5.26
CA PHE A 65 -12.45 6.64 -6.04
C PHE A 65 -11.91 8.07 -5.95
N GLY A 66 -12.76 9.10 -5.99
CA GLY A 66 -12.34 10.49 -5.78
C GLY A 66 -11.71 10.72 -4.40
N LEU A 67 -12.28 10.12 -3.34
CA LEU A 67 -11.73 10.21 -1.99
C LEU A 67 -10.36 9.51 -1.88
N ILE A 68 -10.21 8.34 -2.51
CA ILE A 68 -8.94 7.62 -2.54
C ILE A 68 -7.87 8.47 -3.22
N THR A 69 -8.15 8.99 -4.42
CA THR A 69 -7.20 9.83 -5.16
C THR A 69 -6.84 11.10 -4.40
N PHE A 70 -7.79 11.69 -3.68
CA PHE A 70 -7.53 12.83 -2.80
C PHE A 70 -6.55 12.47 -1.66
N LEU A 71 -6.79 11.34 -0.97
CA LEU A 71 -5.91 10.87 0.10
C LEU A 71 -4.52 10.47 -0.42
N GLU A 72 -4.44 9.82 -1.58
CA GLU A 72 -3.17 9.51 -2.27
C GLU A 72 -2.40 10.79 -2.59
N SER A 73 -3.10 11.82 -3.08
CA SER A 73 -2.48 13.12 -3.39
C SER A 73 -1.90 13.78 -2.15
N ILE A 74 -2.60 13.71 -1.01
CA ILE A 74 -2.06 14.19 0.27
C ILE A 74 -0.80 13.39 0.63
N GLY A 75 -0.83 12.06 0.52
CA GLY A 75 0.34 11.21 0.78
C GLY A 75 1.54 11.55 -0.11
N MET A 76 1.31 11.79 -1.39
CA MET A 76 2.36 12.18 -2.35
C MET A 76 2.96 13.57 -2.08
N ILE A 77 2.26 14.44 -1.37
CA ILE A 77 2.78 15.76 -0.97
C ILE A 77 3.49 15.65 0.38
N VAL A 78 2.81 15.08 1.38
CA VAL A 78 3.29 15.00 2.77
C VAL A 78 4.48 14.07 2.88
N GLY A 79 4.49 12.95 2.15
CA GLY A 79 5.56 11.95 2.18
C GLY A 79 6.94 12.53 1.83
N PRO A 80 7.13 13.10 0.63
CA PRO A 80 8.40 13.74 0.24
C PRO A 80 8.75 14.94 1.12
N PHE A 81 7.76 15.73 1.56
CA PHE A 81 8.01 16.87 2.44
C PHE A 81 8.60 16.44 3.79
N LEU A 82 7.96 15.49 4.47
CA LEU A 82 8.48 14.94 5.73
C LEU A 82 9.77 14.16 5.52
N GLY A 83 9.86 13.40 4.41
CA GLY A 83 11.06 12.66 4.04
C GLY A 83 12.28 13.56 3.85
N GLY A 84 12.11 14.71 3.19
CA GLY A 84 13.16 15.72 3.02
C GLY A 84 13.63 16.32 4.34
N ILE A 85 12.69 16.69 5.22
CA ILE A 85 13.03 17.20 6.57
C ILE A 85 13.83 16.16 7.36
N VAL A 86 13.39 14.90 7.36
CA VAL A 86 14.07 13.82 8.09
C VAL A 86 15.45 13.52 7.49
N TRP A 87 15.56 13.59 6.16
CA TRP A 87 16.83 13.41 5.45
C TRP A 87 17.87 14.43 5.92
N GLU A 88 17.49 15.71 5.99
CA GLU A 88 18.40 16.80 6.37
C GLU A 88 18.69 16.85 7.87
N THR A 89 17.71 16.53 8.72
CA THR A 89 17.82 16.71 10.18
C THR A 89 18.31 15.48 10.94
N VAL A 90 18.08 14.27 10.41
CA VAL A 90 18.41 13.02 11.11
C VAL A 90 19.52 12.26 10.38
N SER A 91 19.25 11.78 9.16
CA SER A 91 20.24 11.16 8.28
C SER A 91 19.62 10.83 6.92
N PRO A 92 20.45 10.63 5.87
CA PRO A 92 20.00 10.12 4.57
C PRO A 92 19.25 8.77 4.63
N GLN A 93 19.52 7.95 5.65
CA GLN A 93 18.92 6.61 5.78
C GLN A 93 17.59 6.64 6.54
N ALA A 94 17.37 7.66 7.37
CA ALA A 94 16.21 7.74 8.27
C ALA A 94 14.85 7.74 7.54
N PRO A 95 14.64 8.42 6.40
CA PRO A 95 13.36 8.40 5.69
C PRO A 95 12.92 6.99 5.29
N PHE A 96 13.86 6.14 4.88
CA PHE A 96 13.58 4.77 4.48
C PHE A 96 13.22 3.88 5.68
N PHE A 97 13.89 4.04 6.83
CA PHE A 97 13.51 3.34 8.05
C PHE A 97 12.09 3.71 8.51
N ILE A 98 11.73 5.00 8.43
CA ILE A 98 10.37 5.45 8.71
C ILE A 98 9.38 4.80 7.73
N SER A 99 9.73 4.73 6.44
CA SER A 99 8.91 4.06 5.42
C SER A 99 8.61 2.61 5.78
N ILE A 100 9.61 1.82 6.18
CA ILE A 100 9.45 0.41 6.60
C ILE A 100 8.49 0.29 7.80
N ILE A 101 8.67 1.15 8.82
CA ILE A 101 7.82 1.14 10.01
C ILE A 101 6.38 1.46 9.64
N VAL A 102 6.17 2.48 8.80
CA VAL A 102 4.83 2.88 8.33
C VAL A 102 4.18 1.75 7.53
N GLU A 103 4.90 1.17 6.58
CA GLU A 103 4.39 0.09 5.71
C GLU A 103 3.95 -1.13 6.52
N TRP A 104 4.76 -1.58 7.48
CA TRP A 104 4.40 -2.70 8.35
C TRP A 104 3.27 -2.34 9.32
N SER A 105 3.24 -1.10 9.81
CA SER A 105 2.15 -0.62 10.69
C SER A 105 0.81 -0.57 9.98
N ILE A 106 0.79 -0.40 8.65
CA ILE A 106 -0.42 -0.35 7.85
C ILE A 106 -1.05 -1.75 7.64
N ILE A 107 -0.27 -2.83 7.75
CA ILE A 107 -0.78 -4.21 7.63
C ILE A 107 -2.02 -4.45 8.50
N PRO A 108 -2.01 -4.25 9.84
CA PRO A 108 -3.20 -4.47 10.67
C PRO A 108 -4.39 -3.58 10.26
N PHE A 109 -4.16 -2.34 9.81
CA PHE A 109 -5.24 -1.48 9.33
C PHE A 109 -5.91 -2.04 8.07
N PHE A 110 -5.13 -2.55 7.11
CA PHE A 110 -5.71 -3.20 5.92
C PHE A 110 -6.44 -4.49 6.26
N VAL A 111 -5.90 -5.28 7.19
CA VAL A 111 -6.57 -6.51 7.66
C VAL A 111 -7.93 -6.17 8.25
N VAL A 112 -7.99 -5.23 9.20
CA VAL A 112 -9.24 -4.79 9.82
C VAL A 112 -10.18 -4.19 8.77
N GLY A 113 -9.68 -3.35 7.87
CA GLY A 113 -10.46 -2.75 6.79
C GLY A 113 -11.09 -3.79 5.87
N ILE A 114 -10.34 -4.80 5.42
CA ILE A 114 -10.87 -5.88 4.59
C ILE A 114 -11.91 -6.70 5.34
N LEU A 115 -11.67 -7.03 6.62
CA LEU A 115 -12.64 -7.78 7.44
C LEU A 115 -13.97 -7.02 7.57
N LEU A 116 -13.91 -5.69 7.76
CA LEU A 116 -15.09 -4.84 7.84
C LEU A 116 -15.81 -4.69 6.49
N LEU A 117 -15.09 -4.75 5.37
CA LEU A 117 -15.65 -4.61 4.02
C LEU A 117 -16.17 -5.93 3.43
N ASN A 118 -15.65 -7.07 3.89
CA ASN A 118 -16.04 -8.40 3.42
C ASN A 118 -17.58 -8.63 3.39
N PRO A 119 -18.37 -8.23 4.42
CA PRO A 119 -19.83 -8.40 4.41
C PRO A 119 -20.56 -7.56 3.36
N TYR A 120 -19.92 -6.49 2.88
CA TYR A 120 -20.49 -5.55 1.90
C TYR A 120 -20.13 -5.91 0.46
N LEU A 121 -19.30 -6.95 0.25
CA LEU A 121 -19.01 -7.46 -1.08
C LEU A 121 -20.29 -7.92 -1.75
N VAL A 122 -20.44 -7.52 -3.02
CA VAL A 122 -21.63 -7.82 -3.82
C VAL A 122 -21.81 -9.33 -4.01
N GLU A 123 -20.70 -10.06 -4.10
CA GLU A 123 -20.67 -11.52 -4.18
C GLU A 123 -21.32 -12.17 -2.94
N THR A 124 -21.01 -11.68 -1.73
CA THR A 124 -21.59 -12.16 -0.47
C THR A 124 -23.08 -11.85 -0.34
N LYS A 125 -23.56 -10.78 -0.97
CA LYS A 125 -24.99 -10.44 -1.01
C LYS A 125 -25.77 -11.29 -2.02
N ALA A 126 -25.14 -11.70 -3.11
CA ALA A 126 -25.75 -12.59 -4.10
C ALA A 126 -25.95 -14.00 -3.53
N ASP A 127 -24.99 -14.53 -2.79
CA ASP A 127 -25.09 -15.85 -2.13
C ASP A 127 -26.14 -15.90 -1.01
N LYS A 128 -26.39 -14.79 -0.30
CA LYS A 128 -27.45 -14.72 0.72
C LYS A 128 -28.86 -14.61 0.17
N LYS A 129 -29.02 -14.41 -1.14
CA LYS A 129 -30.31 -14.21 -1.81
C LYS A 129 -30.81 -15.47 -2.52
N ASN A 130 -29.98 -16.51 -2.57
CA ASN A 130 -30.30 -17.88 -3.01
C ASN A 130 -30.43 -18.79 -1.79
#